data_AF-A0AAE1HN81-F1
#
_entry.id   AF-A0AAE1HN81-F1
#
_cell.length_a   1.000
_cell.length_b   1.000
_cell.length_c   1.000
_cell.angle_alpha   90.00
_cell.angle_beta   90.00
_cell.angle_gamma   90.00
#
_symmetry.space_group_name_H-M   'P 1'
#
loop_
_entity.id
_entity.type
_entity.pdbx_description
1 polymer ?
#
loop_
_entity_poly.entity_id
_entity_poly.type
_entity_poly.pdbx_seq_one_letter_code
_entity_poly.pdbx_strand_id
1 'polypeptide(L)'
;MNSFIVEGGSPRADLSLVNWRRRGFHGIGSSAPLFFEYVRVLEYLQSVSAVNGRPLHFLFENTAAMERHNREQISRQLLYSTLLTLGNIPNMNQVATAAIHEAPTLQEYLKPYHKATVSTLPTLTTSSASQRKGQQGMPPLCKSK
;
A
#
# COMPACT_ATOMS: atom_id res chain seq x y z
N MET A 1 -15.29 22.88 12.32
CA MET A 1 -14.91 21.83 13.29
C MET A 1 -13.71 21.11 12.72
N ASN A 2 -12.59 21.05 13.45
CA ASN A 2 -11.39 20.36 12.96
C ASN A 2 -11.58 18.85 13.16
N SER A 3 -11.60 18.10 12.06
CA SER A 3 -11.51 16.64 12.08
C SER A 3 -10.04 16.21 12.23
N PHE A 4 -9.83 14.98 12.68
CA PHE A 4 -8.50 14.37 12.73
C PHE A 4 -8.44 13.18 11.78
N ILE A 5 -7.24 12.92 11.27
CA ILE A 5 -6.94 11.75 10.46
C ILE A 5 -5.80 10.96 11.10
N VAL A 6 -5.92 9.64 11.09
CA VAL A 6 -4.83 8.72 11.43
C VAL A 6 -4.53 7.82 10.24
N GLU A 7 -3.27 7.80 9.83
CA GLU A 7 -2.80 7.00 8.71
C GLU A 7 -1.73 6.03 9.18
N GLY A 8 -1.70 4.85 8.60
CA GLY A 8 -0.70 3.85 8.97
C GLY A 8 -0.46 2.80 7.89
N GLY A 9 0.73 2.21 7.96
CA GLY A 9 1.10 1.04 7.17
C GLY A 9 2.10 0.21 7.95
N SER A 10 1.74 -1.03 8.28
CA SER A 10 2.67 -1.94 8.96
C SER A 10 3.69 -2.51 7.98
N PRO A 11 4.85 -2.99 8.45
CA PRO A 11 5.82 -3.65 7.58
C PRO A 11 5.20 -4.83 6.82
N ARG A 12 5.27 -4.76 5.49
CA ARG A 12 4.56 -5.67 4.58
C ARG A 12 5.32 -6.98 4.31
N ALA A 13 6.57 -7.09 4.76
CA ALA A 13 7.48 -8.19 4.41
C ALA A 13 6.94 -9.56 4.82
N ASP A 14 6.32 -9.67 5.99
CA ASP A 14 5.75 -10.93 6.47
C ASP A 14 4.30 -11.18 6.02
N LEU A 15 3.71 -10.23 5.30
CA LEU A 15 2.35 -10.34 4.74
C LEU A 15 2.36 -10.54 3.22
N SER A 16 3.42 -10.10 2.54
CA SER A 16 3.52 -10.09 1.09
C SER A 16 3.79 -11.48 0.51
N LEU A 17 2.98 -11.88 -0.48
CA LEU A 17 3.19 -13.08 -1.29
C LEU A 17 4.47 -13.02 -2.15
N VAL A 18 5.02 -11.81 -2.37
CA VAL A 18 6.31 -11.64 -3.07
C VAL A 18 7.47 -12.19 -2.23
N ASN A 19 7.34 -12.17 -0.89
CA ASN A 19 8.33 -12.76 0.00
C ASN A 19 8.01 -14.25 0.25
N TRP A 20 8.88 -15.13 -0.25
CA TRP A 20 8.76 -16.56 -0.01
C TRP A 20 9.03 -16.96 1.45
N ARG A 21 9.77 -16.13 2.21
CA ARG A 21 10.07 -16.34 3.64
C ARG A 21 9.06 -15.69 4.58
N ARG A 22 7.92 -15.22 4.06
CA ARG A 22 6.88 -14.56 4.85
C ARG A 22 6.43 -15.42 6.02
N ARG A 23 6.20 -14.80 7.18
CA ARG A 23 5.85 -15.49 8.42
C ARG A 23 4.39 -15.35 8.84
N GLY A 24 3.66 -14.38 8.29
CA GLY A 24 2.26 -14.09 8.65
C GLY A 24 2.11 -13.61 10.10
N PHE A 25 0.88 -13.47 10.58
CA PHE A 25 0.61 -12.94 11.95
C PHE A 25 1.15 -13.81 13.09
N HIS A 26 1.22 -15.12 12.92
CA HIS A 26 1.55 -16.06 14.00
C HIS A 26 2.98 -16.61 13.93
N GLY A 27 3.78 -16.19 12.95
CA GLY A 27 5.14 -16.68 12.81
C GLY A 27 6.11 -16.04 13.81
N ILE A 28 7.04 -16.85 14.33
CA ILE A 28 8.05 -16.40 15.30
C ILE A 28 8.94 -15.31 14.68
N GLY A 29 9.06 -14.18 15.38
CA GLY A 29 9.81 -13.02 14.91
C GLY A 29 9.21 -12.34 13.67
N SER A 30 7.91 -12.55 13.41
CA SER A 30 7.19 -11.84 12.36
C SER A 30 6.99 -10.36 12.70
N SER A 31 7.04 -9.50 11.69
CA SER A 31 6.66 -8.09 11.80
C SER A 31 5.16 -7.85 11.61
N ALA A 32 4.40 -8.83 11.14
CA ALA A 32 2.97 -8.68 10.86
C ALA A 32 2.15 -8.21 12.09
N PRO A 33 2.43 -8.65 13.33
CA PRO A 33 1.74 -8.16 14.53
C PRO A 33 1.83 -6.64 14.76
N LEU A 34 2.77 -5.92 14.13
CA LEU A 34 2.83 -4.45 14.23
C LEU A 34 1.57 -3.75 13.68
N PHE A 35 0.77 -4.44 12.86
CA PHE A 35 -0.59 -4.00 12.53
C PHE A 35 -1.45 -3.76 13.77
N PHE A 36 -1.33 -4.59 14.81
CA PHE A 36 -2.12 -4.43 16.04
C PHE A 36 -1.69 -3.23 16.87
N GLU A 37 -0.47 -2.71 16.69
CA GLU A 37 -0.07 -1.42 17.28
C GLU A 37 -0.87 -0.28 16.65
N TYR A 38 -1.07 -0.32 15.32
CA TYR A 38 -1.95 0.64 14.64
C TYR A 38 -3.40 0.54 15.15
N VAL A 39 -3.94 -0.67 15.27
CA VAL A 39 -5.29 -0.89 15.81
C VAL A 39 -5.43 -0.31 17.21
N ARG A 40 -4.45 -0.56 18.09
CA ARG A 40 -4.45 -0.03 19.47
C ARG A 40 -4.48 1.49 19.51
N VAL A 41 -3.67 2.14 18.67
CA VAL A 41 -3.66 3.61 18.57
C VAL A 41 -4.97 4.13 17.98
N LEU A 42 -5.52 3.46 16.96
CA LEU A 42 -6.81 3.80 16.36
C LEU A 42 -7.95 3.73 17.37
N GLU A 43 -8.05 2.64 18.13
CA GLU A 43 -9.07 2.46 19.18
C GLU A 43 -8.97 3.54 20.27
N TYR A 44 -7.75 3.85 20.71
CA TYR A 44 -7.52 4.94 21.65
C TYR A 44 -8.02 6.27 21.07
N LEU A 45 -7.65 6.61 19.84
CA LEU A 45 -8.09 7.84 19.19
C LEU A 45 -9.60 7.89 18.97
N GLN A 46 -10.23 6.76 18.62
CA GLN A 46 -11.68 6.66 18.51
C GLN A 46 -12.37 7.00 19.83
N SER A 47 -11.84 6.49 20.96
CA SER A 47 -12.37 6.80 22.29
C SER A 47 -12.25 8.30 22.63
N VAL A 48 -11.08 8.91 22.37
CA VAL A 48 -10.85 10.35 22.58
C VAL A 48 -11.75 11.18 21.67
N SER A 49 -11.93 10.76 20.43
CA SER A 49 -12.77 11.46 19.45
C SER A 49 -14.24 11.44 19.85
N ALA A 50 -14.73 10.31 20.35
CA ALA A 50 -16.09 10.15 20.84
C ALA A 50 -16.39 11.09 22.02
N VAL A 51 -15.47 11.18 23.00
CA VAL A 51 -15.61 12.09 24.15
C VAL A 51 -15.64 13.56 23.72
N ASN A 52 -14.82 13.93 22.75
CA ASN A 52 -14.69 15.32 22.30
C ASN A 52 -15.71 15.72 21.22
N GLY A 53 -16.55 14.79 20.75
CA GLY A 53 -17.52 15.04 19.67
C GLY A 53 -16.87 15.41 18.34
N ARG A 54 -15.63 14.97 18.09
CA ARG A 54 -14.89 15.30 16.86
C ARG A 54 -14.95 14.11 15.90
N PRO A 55 -15.07 14.34 14.58
CA PRO A 55 -14.94 13.26 13.60
C PRO A 55 -13.49 12.76 13.52
N LEU A 56 -13.32 11.43 13.54
CA LEU A 56 -12.05 10.76 13.27
C LEU A 56 -12.14 10.00 11.95
N HIS A 57 -11.20 10.30 11.07
CA HIS A 57 -10.95 9.52 9.87
C HIS A 57 -9.71 8.66 10.04
N PHE A 58 -9.67 7.50 9.39
CA PHE A 58 -8.54 6.60 9.42
C PHE A 58 -8.30 5.94 8.08
N LEU A 59 -7.04 5.61 7.81
CA LEU A 59 -6.61 4.90 6.62
C LEU A 59 -5.45 3.97 6.95
N PHE A 60 -5.60 2.69 6.59
CA PHE A 60 -4.52 1.72 6.65
C PHE A 60 -4.13 1.23 5.25
N GLU A 61 -2.82 1.24 4.95
CA GLU A 61 -2.27 0.69 3.71
C GLU A 61 -1.49 -0.60 3.97
N ASN A 62 -1.64 -1.55 3.04
CA ASN A 62 -0.77 -2.71 2.96
C ASN A 62 -0.76 -3.30 1.54
N THR A 63 0.06 -4.32 1.32
CA THR A 63 0.22 -4.98 0.02
C THR A 63 -1.07 -5.69 -0.41
N ALA A 64 -1.53 -5.44 -1.63
CA ALA A 64 -2.65 -6.20 -2.20
C ALA A 64 -2.32 -7.69 -2.37
N ALA A 65 -1.04 -8.00 -2.63
CA ALA A 65 -0.54 -9.37 -2.75
C ALA A 65 -0.25 -9.94 -1.36
N MET A 66 -1.30 -10.36 -0.63
CA MET A 66 -1.21 -11.05 0.65
C MET A 66 -2.15 -12.26 0.70
N GLU A 67 -1.91 -13.19 1.63
CA GLU A 67 -2.80 -14.34 1.81
C GLU A 67 -4.20 -13.89 2.25
N ARG A 68 -5.23 -14.60 1.75
CA ARG A 68 -6.62 -14.27 2.01
C ARG A 68 -6.95 -14.20 3.50
N HIS A 69 -6.46 -15.14 4.31
CA HIS A 69 -6.74 -15.15 5.75
C HIS A 69 -6.13 -13.94 6.47
N ASN A 70 -4.94 -13.47 6.06
CA ASN A 70 -4.28 -12.29 6.62
C ASN A 70 -5.08 -11.03 6.27
N ARG A 71 -5.51 -10.92 5.00
CA ARG A 71 -6.37 -9.82 4.55
C ARG A 71 -7.67 -9.78 5.35
N GLU A 72 -8.36 -10.91 5.46
CA GLU A 72 -9.60 -11.00 6.21
C GLU A 72 -9.41 -10.68 7.69
N GLN A 73 -8.29 -11.06 8.29
CA GLN A 73 -7.97 -10.71 9.68
C GLN A 73 -7.81 -9.19 9.84
N ILE A 74 -7.09 -8.52 8.94
CA ILE A 74 -6.95 -7.06 8.92
C ILE A 74 -8.32 -6.39 8.76
N SER A 75 -9.11 -6.82 7.76
CA SER A 75 -10.44 -6.29 7.49
C SER A 75 -11.40 -6.44 8.69
N ARG A 76 -11.35 -7.60 9.38
CA ARG A 76 -12.15 -7.84 10.58
C ARG A 76 -11.77 -6.89 11.72
N GLN A 77 -10.48 -6.67 11.96
CA GLN A 77 -10.00 -5.81 13.04
C GLN A 77 -10.32 -4.33 12.79
N LEU A 78 -10.30 -3.87 11.54
CA LEU A 78 -10.65 -2.49 11.19
C LEU A 78 -12.16 -2.26 11.04
N LEU A 79 -12.96 -3.33 11.05
CA LEU A 79 -14.39 -3.32 10.70
C LEU A 79 -14.68 -2.60 9.36
N TYR A 80 -13.69 -2.58 8.46
CA TYR A 80 -13.74 -1.85 7.21
C TYR A 80 -12.94 -2.59 6.14
N SER A 81 -13.57 -2.80 4.99
CA SER A 81 -12.92 -3.36 3.82
C SER A 81 -13.65 -2.92 2.57
N THR A 82 -12.99 -2.14 1.71
CA THR A 82 -13.40 -1.98 0.32
C THR A 82 -12.42 -2.71 -0.59
N LEU A 83 -12.68 -2.69 -1.90
CA LEU A 83 -11.78 -3.31 -2.90
C LEU A 83 -10.38 -2.70 -2.89
N LEU A 84 -10.24 -1.41 -2.52
CA LEU A 84 -9.01 -0.65 -2.64
C LEU A 84 -8.50 -0.08 -1.31
N THR A 85 -9.34 0.01 -0.28
CA THR A 85 -9.01 0.77 0.93
C THR A 85 -9.48 0.11 2.23
N LEU A 86 -8.70 0.32 3.28
CA LEU A 86 -8.96 -0.14 4.64
C LEU A 86 -9.10 1.10 5.55
N GLY A 87 -10.13 1.91 5.32
CA GLY A 87 -10.31 3.18 6.03
C GLY A 87 -11.59 3.93 5.69
N ASN A 88 -12.06 4.79 6.59
CA ASN A 88 -13.34 5.51 6.49
C ASN A 88 -13.24 6.91 5.84
N ILE A 89 -12.28 7.12 4.94
CA ILE A 89 -12.13 8.41 4.23
C ILE A 89 -13.34 8.61 3.29
N PRO A 90 -14.08 9.73 3.41
CA PRO A 90 -15.21 10.03 2.52
C PRO A 90 -14.79 10.05 1.06
N ASN A 91 -15.64 9.55 0.17
CA ASN A 91 -15.46 9.60 -1.29
C ASN A 91 -14.17 8.99 -1.83
N MET A 92 -13.47 8.14 -1.06
CA MET A 92 -12.18 7.60 -1.47
C MET A 92 -12.25 6.73 -2.76
N ASN A 93 -13.39 6.09 -3.02
CA ASN A 93 -13.62 5.32 -4.25
C ASN A 93 -13.87 6.20 -5.48
N GLN A 94 -14.20 7.48 -5.31
CA GLN A 94 -14.49 8.42 -6.42
C GLN A 94 -13.22 9.04 -7.00
N VAL A 95 -12.12 9.08 -6.24
CA VAL A 95 -10.84 9.62 -6.70
C VAL A 95 -10.26 8.78 -7.85
N ALA A 96 -10.49 7.46 -7.84
CA ALA A 96 -10.04 6.56 -8.91
C ALA A 96 -10.69 6.88 -10.28
N THR A 97 -11.88 7.48 -10.29
CA THR A 97 -12.63 7.84 -11.51
C THR A 97 -12.34 9.24 -12.04
N ALA A 98 -11.84 10.16 -11.20
CA ALA A 98 -11.62 11.56 -11.60
C ALA A 98 -10.23 11.80 -12.22
N ALA A 99 -9.25 10.94 -11.92
CA ALA A 99 -7.91 10.98 -12.52
C ALA A 99 -7.87 10.26 -13.88
N ILE A 100 -8.71 10.69 -14.83
CA ILE A 100 -8.57 10.32 -16.25
C ILE A 100 -7.73 11.42 -16.93
N HIS A 101 -6.56 11.70 -16.37
CA HIS A 101 -5.47 12.20 -17.18
C HIS A 101 -4.72 10.98 -17.70
N GLU A 102 -4.33 10.98 -18.97
CA GLU A 102 -3.52 9.90 -19.55
C GLU A 102 -2.29 9.72 -18.66
N ALA A 103 -2.10 8.51 -18.12
CA ALA A 103 -1.04 8.26 -17.16
C ALA A 103 0.31 8.54 -17.86
N PRO A 104 1.20 9.34 -17.25
CA PRO A 104 2.48 9.68 -17.84
C PRO A 104 3.30 8.42 -18.13
N THR A 105 3.93 8.40 -19.29
CA THR A 105 4.77 7.28 -19.71
C THR A 105 6.10 7.29 -18.97
N LEU A 106 6.75 6.13 -18.85
CA LEU A 106 8.09 6.02 -18.24
C LEU A 106 9.09 7.00 -18.86
N GLN A 107 8.98 7.27 -20.17
CA GLN A 107 9.88 8.15 -20.91
C GLN A 107 9.88 9.59 -20.38
N GLU A 108 8.74 10.09 -19.89
CA GLU A 108 8.60 11.44 -19.35
C GLU A 108 9.38 11.65 -18.05
N TYR A 109 9.70 10.56 -17.35
CA TYR A 109 10.50 10.58 -16.12
C TYR A 109 12.00 10.38 -16.37
N LEU A 110 12.42 10.12 -17.61
CA LEU A 110 13.82 9.86 -17.92
C LEU A 110 14.59 11.14 -18.22
N LYS A 111 15.86 11.15 -17.83
CA LYS A 111 16.81 12.20 -18.23
C LYS A 111 17.05 12.15 -19.75
N PRO A 112 17.48 13.27 -20.37
CA PRO A 112 17.95 13.26 -21.75
C PRO A 112 18.94 12.12 -22.02
N TYR A 113 18.97 11.64 -23.27
CA TYR A 113 19.81 10.53 -23.74
C TYR A 113 19.46 9.13 -23.18
N HIS A 114 18.34 8.99 -22.45
CA HIS A 114 17.80 7.69 -22.04
C HIS A 114 16.47 7.43 -22.76
N LYS A 115 16.32 6.22 -23.28
CA LYS A 115 15.09 5.78 -23.97
C LYS A 115 14.44 4.62 -23.22
N ALA A 116 13.17 4.76 -22.92
CA ALA A 116 12.37 3.71 -22.30
C ALA A 116 12.12 2.57 -23.30
N THR A 117 12.31 1.31 -22.89
CA THR A 117 11.92 0.13 -23.66
C THR A 117 10.51 -0.35 -23.32
N VAL A 118 9.90 0.26 -22.30
CA VAL A 118 8.59 -0.08 -21.74
C VAL A 118 7.83 1.21 -21.45
N SER A 119 6.51 1.18 -21.58
CA SER A 119 5.65 2.33 -21.23
C SER A 119 5.53 2.52 -19.72
N THR A 120 5.54 1.44 -18.95
CA THR A 120 5.43 1.44 -17.47
C THR A 120 6.35 0.41 -16.84
N LEU A 121 6.72 0.65 -15.58
CA LEU A 121 7.46 -0.31 -14.76
C LEU A 121 6.51 -1.22 -13.99
N PRO A 122 6.93 -2.47 -13.67
CA PRO A 122 6.22 -3.29 -12.68
C PRO A 122 6.35 -2.69 -11.28
N THR A 123 5.64 -3.26 -10.30
CA THR A 123 5.74 -2.88 -8.89
C THR A 123 7.21 -2.89 -8.43
N LEU A 124 7.71 -1.72 -8.04
CA LEU A 124 9.05 -1.59 -7.50
C LEU A 124 9.10 -2.09 -6.05
N THR A 125 10.16 -2.82 -5.72
CA THR A 125 10.43 -3.34 -4.38
C THR A 125 11.78 -2.81 -3.90
N THR A 126 12.18 -3.16 -2.68
CA THR A 126 13.51 -2.84 -2.15
C THR A 126 14.64 -3.56 -2.88
N SER A 127 14.34 -4.59 -3.68
CA SER A 127 15.32 -5.28 -4.52
C SER A 127 15.49 -4.58 -5.88
N SER A 128 16.72 -4.32 -6.29
CA SER A 128 17.03 -3.79 -7.63
C SER A 128 16.55 -4.68 -8.78
N ALA A 129 16.34 -5.99 -8.50
CA ALA A 129 15.79 -6.92 -9.48
C ALA A 129 14.39 -6.53 -9.95
N SER A 130 13.59 -5.83 -9.14
CA SER A 130 12.23 -5.41 -9.54
C SER A 130 12.19 -4.36 -10.64
N GLN A 131 13.33 -3.73 -10.96
CA GLN A 131 13.42 -2.79 -12.07
C GLN A 131 13.46 -3.51 -13.42
N ARG A 132 13.80 -4.80 -13.44
CA ARG A 132 13.94 -5.57 -14.68
C ARG A 132 12.58 -6.13 -15.11
N LYS A 133 12.34 -6.20 -16.43
CA LYS A 133 11.10 -6.71 -16.99
C LYS A 133 11.24 -8.15 -17.47
N GLY A 134 10.22 -8.96 -17.16
CA GLY A 134 10.03 -10.31 -17.68
C GLY A 134 11.05 -11.33 -17.16
N GLN A 135 10.88 -12.59 -17.56
CA GLN A 135 11.75 -13.69 -17.13
C GLN A 135 13.21 -13.51 -17.61
N GLN A 136 13.43 -12.77 -18.70
CA GLN A 136 14.77 -12.50 -19.22
C GLN A 136 15.50 -11.35 -18.52
N GLY A 137 14.87 -10.68 -17.55
CA GLY A 137 15.53 -9.67 -16.72
C GLY A 137 16.06 -8.46 -17.50
N MET A 138 15.39 -8.09 -18.59
CA MET A 138 15.83 -7.01 -19.47
C MET A 138 15.73 -5.66 -18.74
N PRO A 139 16.73 -4.78 -18.90
CA PRO A 139 16.64 -3.44 -18.34
C PRO A 139 15.50 -2.65 -19.03
N PRO A 140 14.75 -1.84 -18.29
CA PRO A 140 13.62 -1.07 -18.84
C PRO A 140 14.08 0.16 -19.66
N LEU A 141 15.39 0.35 -19.80
CA LEU A 141 16.03 1.51 -20.39
C LEU A 141 17.15 1.07 -21.34
N CYS A 142 17.34 1.82 -22.42
CA CYS A 142 18.54 1.79 -23.23
C CYS A 142 19.12 3.20 -23.37
N LYS A 143 20.44 3.30 -23.58
CA LYS A 143 21.07 4.58 -23.94
C LYS A 143 20.64 4.93 -25.36
N SER A 144 20.18 6.17 -25.58
CA SER A 144 20.01 6.67 -26.94
C SER A 144 21.39 6.74 -27.60
N LYS A 145 21.47 6.30 -28.85
CA LYS A 145 22.59 6.67 -29.72
C LYS A 145 22.54 8.17 -30.00
#